data_AF-A0AB72ZPI6-F1
#
_entry.id   AF-A0AB72ZPI6-F1
#
_cell.length_a   1.000
_cell.length_b   1.000
_cell.length_c   1.000
_cell.angle_alpha   90.00
_cell.angle_beta   90.00
_cell.angle_gamma   90.00
#
_symmetry.space_group_name_H-M   'P 1'
#
loop_
_entity.id
_entity.type
_entity.pdbx_description
1 polymer ?
#
loop_
_entity_poly.entity_id
_entity_poly.type
_entity_poly.pdbx_seq_one_letter_code
_entity_poly.pdbx_strand_id
1 'polypeptide(L)'
;MLNAMVAIGIVVGAGAAARFVTLKTVKRCLPAGVLIGVMVTIFSLQNSMPMAYLLLIIIGILGGFFVVPLNALLQERGKHSVGAGNAIAVQNLGENTAMLFMLGLYSLVVKLGAPVVAVGVGFGVVFALAIALLWGWQWRQQRQKTRQPE
;
A
#
# COMPACT_ATOMS: atom_id res chain seq x y z
N MET A 1 -7.94 -19.42 6.95
CA MET A 1 -7.27 -19.79 5.68
C MET A 1 -7.01 -18.59 4.76
N LEU A 2 -8.00 -17.75 4.43
CA LEU A 2 -7.79 -16.60 3.51
C LEU A 2 -6.70 -15.61 3.99
N ASN A 3 -6.72 -15.21 5.27
CA ASN A 3 -5.68 -14.34 5.84
C ASN A 3 -4.27 -14.96 5.78
N ALA A 4 -4.16 -16.28 5.86
CA ALA A 4 -2.87 -16.98 5.76
C ALA A 4 -2.28 -16.85 4.35
N MET A 5 -3.12 -16.89 3.31
CA MET A 5 -2.67 -16.72 1.92
C MET A 5 -2.07 -15.32 1.69
N VAL A 6 -2.73 -14.28 2.21
CA VAL A 6 -2.21 -12.91 2.16
C VAL A 6 -0.89 -12.81 2.92
N ALA A 7 -0.81 -13.38 4.13
CA ALA A 7 0.40 -13.34 4.95
C ALA A 7 1.59 -14.01 4.27
N ILE A 8 1.40 -15.17 3.64
CA ILE A 8 2.43 -15.83 2.83
C ILE A 8 2.91 -14.89 1.72
N GLY A 9 1.97 -14.27 0.99
CA GLY A 9 2.30 -13.28 -0.02
C GLY A 9 3.12 -12.11 0.54
N ILE A 10 2.72 -11.54 1.68
CA ILE A 10 3.42 -10.42 2.32
C ILE A 10 4.86 -10.79 2.65
N VAL A 11 5.10 -11.96 3.24
CA VAL A 11 6.46 -12.42 3.58
C VAL A 11 7.32 -12.53 2.33
N VAL A 12 6.79 -13.13 1.26
CA VAL A 12 7.51 -13.26 -0.03
C VAL A 12 7.78 -11.88 -0.64
N GLY A 13 6.78 -11.01 -0.68
CA GLY A 13 6.89 -9.65 -1.20
C GLY A 13 7.91 -8.80 -0.45
N ALA A 14 7.89 -8.86 0.88
CA ALA A 14 8.82 -8.17 1.76
C ALA A 14 10.26 -8.68 1.57
N GLY A 15 10.45 -10.00 1.48
CA GLY A 15 11.75 -10.62 1.18
C GLY A 15 12.31 -10.19 -0.18
N ALA A 16 11.46 -10.12 -1.21
CA ALA A 16 11.85 -9.58 -2.51
C ALA A 16 12.22 -8.09 -2.41
N ALA A 17 11.42 -7.28 -1.71
CA ALA A 17 11.69 -5.87 -1.49
C ALA A 17 13.05 -5.62 -0.82
N ALA A 18 13.39 -6.42 0.20
CA ALA A 18 14.65 -6.31 0.91
C ALA A 18 15.88 -6.48 -0.01
N ARG A 19 15.76 -7.25 -1.10
CA ARG A 19 16.84 -7.44 -2.09
C ARG A 19 16.84 -6.37 -3.19
N PHE A 20 15.65 -5.92 -3.63
CA PHE A 20 15.53 -5.05 -4.82
C PHE A 20 15.33 -3.57 -4.52
N VAL A 21 14.97 -3.21 -3.28
CA VAL A 21 14.60 -1.85 -2.89
C VAL A 21 15.47 -1.39 -1.72
N THR A 22 16.29 -0.36 -1.98
CA THR A 22 17.01 0.39 -0.94
C THR A 22 16.27 1.67 -0.60
N LEU A 23 16.61 2.32 0.52
CA LEU A 23 16.03 3.61 0.94
C LEU A 23 16.11 4.71 -0.14
N LYS A 24 17.17 4.69 -0.97
CA LYS A 24 17.34 5.64 -2.08
C LYS A 24 16.42 5.33 -3.26
N THR A 25 16.02 4.07 -3.43
CA THR A 25 15.22 3.58 -4.56
C THR A 25 13.79 3.19 -4.18
N VAL A 26 13.29 3.62 -3.02
CA VAL A 26 11.93 3.30 -2.53
C VAL A 26 10.85 3.64 -3.56
N LYS A 27 11.07 4.65 -4.41
CA LYS A 27 10.13 4.99 -5.50
C LYS A 27 9.83 3.82 -6.46
N ARG A 28 10.70 2.82 -6.55
CA ARG A 28 10.48 1.60 -7.33
C ARG A 28 9.34 0.73 -6.78
N CYS A 29 8.88 0.95 -5.54
CA CYS A 29 7.74 0.22 -4.98
C CYS A 29 6.38 0.87 -5.30
N LEU A 30 6.33 2.14 -5.73
CA LEU A 30 5.08 2.84 -6.07
C LEU A 30 4.24 2.16 -7.17
N PRO A 31 4.83 1.57 -8.23
CA PRO A 31 4.06 0.81 -9.21
C PRO A 31 3.32 -0.37 -8.57
N ALA A 32 3.93 -1.04 -7.60
CA ALA A 32 3.26 -2.12 -6.87
C ALA A 32 2.05 -1.59 -6.10
N GLY A 33 2.13 -0.38 -5.52
CA GLY A 33 0.99 0.27 -4.88
C GLY A 33 -0.20 0.51 -5.83
N VAL A 34 0.06 0.92 -7.08
CA VAL A 34 -1.01 1.05 -8.10
C VAL A 34 -1.62 -0.31 -8.41
N LEU A 35 -0.77 -1.33 -8.59
CA LEU A 35 -1.21 -2.69 -8.89
C LEU A 35 -2.06 -3.29 -7.76
N ILE A 36 -1.78 -2.99 -6.49
CA ILE A 36 -2.63 -3.42 -5.36
C ILE A 36 -4.07 -2.95 -5.56
N GLY A 37 -4.28 -1.67 -5.89
CA GLY A 37 -5.63 -1.14 -6.09
C GLY A 37 -6.37 -1.84 -7.24
N VAL A 38 -5.68 -2.09 -8.36
CA VAL A 38 -6.24 -2.84 -9.50
C VAL A 38 -6.59 -4.27 -9.09
N MET A 39 -5.69 -4.96 -8.36
CA MET A 39 -5.92 -6.33 -7.92
C MET A 39 -7.09 -6.43 -6.92
N VAL A 40 -7.26 -5.43 -6.04
CA VAL A 40 -8.40 -5.36 -5.11
C VAL A 40 -9.72 -5.18 -5.88
N THR A 41 -9.74 -4.37 -6.93
CA THR A 41 -10.91 -4.24 -7.81
C THR A 41 -11.26 -5.57 -8.48
N ILE A 42 -10.27 -6.28 -9.04
CA ILE A 42 -10.47 -7.60 -9.67
C ILE A 42 -10.95 -8.63 -8.63
N PHE A 43 -10.33 -8.64 -7.45
CA PHE A 43 -10.70 -9.53 -6.34
C PHE A 43 -12.15 -9.32 -5.90
N SER A 44 -12.61 -8.07 -5.84
CA SER A 44 -13.96 -7.72 -5.41
C SER A 44 -15.05 -8.24 -6.37
N LEU A 45 -14.70 -8.55 -7.62
CA LEU A 45 -15.59 -9.12 -8.63
C LEU A 45 -15.52 -10.65 -8.70
N GLN A 46 -14.65 -11.27 -7.90
CA GLN A 46 -14.41 -12.71 -7.94
C GLN A 46 -15.47 -13.49 -7.16
N ASN A 47 -15.96 -14.57 -7.76
CA ASN A 47 -16.92 -15.49 -7.15
C ASN A 47 -16.36 -16.91 -6.94
N SER A 48 -15.22 -17.23 -7.55
CA SER A 48 -14.57 -18.54 -7.44
C SER A 48 -13.51 -18.57 -6.33
N MET A 49 -13.62 -19.59 -5.47
CA MET A 49 -12.74 -19.77 -4.31
C MET A 49 -11.25 -19.94 -4.69
N PRO A 50 -10.87 -20.75 -5.72
CA PRO A 50 -9.46 -20.92 -6.08
C PRO A 50 -8.81 -19.62 -6.57
N MET A 51 -9.54 -18.84 -7.37
CA MET A 51 -9.05 -17.58 -7.90
C MET A 51 -8.96 -16.51 -6.80
N ALA A 52 -9.85 -16.54 -5.80
CA ALA A 52 -9.73 -15.70 -4.62
C ALA A 52 -8.42 -15.97 -3.86
N TYR A 53 -8.04 -17.24 -3.65
CA TYR A 53 -6.75 -17.58 -3.02
C TYR A 53 -5.55 -17.08 -3.82
N LEU A 54 -5.55 -17.30 -5.13
CA LEU A 54 -4.48 -16.84 -6.02
C LEU A 54 -4.32 -15.31 -5.97
N LEU A 55 -5.42 -14.57 -6.09
CA LEU A 55 -5.42 -13.11 -6.02
C LEU A 55 -4.95 -12.61 -4.66
N LEU A 56 -5.34 -13.24 -3.55
CA LEU A 56 -4.89 -12.85 -2.21
C LEU A 56 -3.39 -13.05 -2.01
N ILE A 57 -2.79 -14.10 -2.58
CA ILE A 57 -1.34 -14.28 -2.57
C ILE A 57 -0.66 -13.15 -3.35
N ILE A 58 -1.16 -12.84 -4.56
CA ILE A 58 -0.59 -11.76 -5.40
C ILE A 58 -0.71 -10.40 -4.71
N ILE A 59 -1.88 -10.08 -4.16
CA ILE A 59 -2.10 -8.86 -3.38
C ILE A 59 -1.14 -8.81 -2.18
N GLY A 60 -0.94 -9.93 -1.49
CA GLY A 60 0.04 -10.04 -0.41
C GLY A 60 1.47 -9.73 -0.88
N ILE A 61 1.91 -10.30 -2.01
CA ILE A 61 3.25 -10.06 -2.59
C ILE A 61 3.42 -8.57 -2.92
N LEU A 62 2.46 -7.98 -3.62
CA LEU A 62 2.49 -6.56 -3.97
C LEU A 62 2.47 -5.68 -2.71
N GLY A 63 1.65 -6.04 -1.72
CA GLY A 63 1.54 -5.37 -0.42
C GLY A 63 2.84 -5.38 0.36
N GLY A 64 3.47 -6.55 0.51
CA GLY A 64 4.77 -6.69 1.17
C GLY A 64 5.87 -5.90 0.44
N PHE A 65 5.89 -5.95 -0.90
CA PHE A 65 6.85 -5.21 -1.71
C PHE A 65 6.67 -3.69 -1.61
N PHE A 66 5.44 -3.23 -1.42
CA PHE A 66 5.10 -1.80 -1.33
C PHE A 66 5.27 -1.22 0.08
N VAL A 67 4.60 -1.82 1.07
CA VAL A 67 4.44 -1.26 2.42
C VAL A 67 5.74 -1.35 3.22
N VAL A 68 6.46 -2.47 3.15
CA VAL A 68 7.65 -2.68 4.00
C VAL A 68 8.77 -1.67 3.74
N PRO A 69 9.20 -1.42 2.48
CA PRO A 69 10.21 -0.39 2.21
C PRO A 69 9.74 1.02 2.54
N LEU A 70 8.44 1.31 2.36
CA LEU A 70 7.88 2.62 2.67
C LEU A 70 7.90 2.89 4.17
N ASN A 71 7.54 1.88 4.97
CA ASN A 71 7.60 1.94 6.41
C ASN A 71 9.04 2.15 6.90
N ALA A 72 10.00 1.40 6.34
CA ALA A 72 11.42 1.60 6.63
C ALA A 72 11.91 3.02 6.28
N LEU A 73 11.46 3.58 5.15
CA LEU A 73 11.79 4.95 4.76
C LEU A 73 11.25 5.99 5.72
N LEU A 74 9.99 5.86 6.13
CA LEU A 74 9.36 6.77 7.08
C LEU A 74 10.03 6.69 8.46
N GLN A 75 10.39 5.49 8.90
CA GLN A 75 11.17 5.29 10.14
C GLN A 75 12.54 5.93 10.06
N GLU A 76 13.28 5.74 8.97
CA GLU A 76 14.60 6.36 8.82
C GLU A 76 14.49 7.89 8.81
N ARG A 77 13.56 8.46 8.05
CA ARG A 77 13.34 9.91 8.05
C ARG A 77 12.90 10.43 9.41
N GLY A 78 11.99 9.73 10.07
CA GLY A 78 11.53 10.06 11.42
C GLY A 78 12.68 9.99 12.43
N LYS A 79 13.56 9.00 12.32
CA LYS A 79 14.73 8.86 13.20
C LYS A 79 15.64 10.08 13.14
N HIS A 80 15.88 10.63 11.94
CA HIS A 80 16.65 11.87 11.76
C HIS A 80 15.92 13.13 12.26
N SER A 81 14.58 13.13 12.29
CA SER A 81 13.79 14.31 12.65
C SER A 81 13.40 14.37 14.13
N VAL A 82 12.98 13.25 14.73
CA VAL A 82 12.36 13.19 16.08
C VAL A 82 12.99 12.11 16.98
N GLY A 83 13.99 11.38 16.49
CA GLY A 83 14.62 10.25 17.18
C GLY A 83 13.91 8.91 16.92
N ALA A 84 14.65 7.81 17.05
CA ALA A 84 14.19 6.47 16.62
C ALA A 84 12.93 5.99 17.35
N GLY A 85 12.87 6.11 18.68
CA GLY A 85 11.71 5.67 19.47
C GLY A 85 10.45 6.47 19.15
N ASN A 86 10.58 7.80 19.06
CA ASN A 86 9.46 8.67 18.70
C ASN A 86 8.99 8.45 17.27
N ALA A 87 9.90 8.19 16.33
CA ALA A 87 9.56 7.88 14.94
C ALA A 87 8.69 6.62 14.82
N ILE A 88 9.05 5.55 15.54
CA ILE A 88 8.28 4.30 15.59
C ILE A 88 6.93 4.55 16.25
N ALA A 89 6.88 5.29 17.36
CA ALA A 89 5.65 5.59 18.07
C ALA A 89 4.65 6.39 17.19
N VAL A 90 5.13 7.44 16.51
CA VAL A 90 4.31 8.27 15.62
C VAL A 90 3.81 7.47 14.42
N GLN A 91 4.66 6.61 13.84
CA GLN A 91 4.24 5.77 12.73
C GLN A 91 3.14 4.78 13.15
N ASN A 92 3.35 4.08 14.27
CA ASN A 92 2.38 3.12 14.77
C ASN A 92 1.04 3.79 15.11
N LEU A 93 1.09 4.97 15.75
CA LEU A 93 -0.10 5.78 16.00
C LEU A 93 -0.81 6.15 14.70
N GLY A 94 -0.07 6.68 13.72
CA GLY A 94 -0.63 7.07 12.42
C GLY A 94 -1.26 5.90 11.66
N GLU A 95 -0.57 4.75 11.59
CA GLU A 95 -1.07 3.54 10.94
C GLU A 95 -2.32 2.98 11.61
N ASN A 96 -2.33 2.90 12.95
CA ASN A 96 -3.51 2.42 13.69
C ASN A 96 -4.69 3.40 13.58
N THR A 97 -4.46 4.71 13.67
CA THR A 97 -5.51 5.70 13.48
C THR A 97 -6.10 5.61 12.07
N ALA A 98 -5.26 5.47 11.04
CA ALA A 98 -5.72 5.30 9.67
C ALA A 98 -6.52 3.99 9.51
N MET A 99 -6.08 2.89 10.11
CA MET A 99 -6.78 1.61 10.08
C MET A 99 -8.16 1.70 10.76
N LEU A 100 -8.24 2.33 11.95
CA LEU A 100 -9.50 2.54 12.65
C LEU A 100 -10.46 3.43 11.85
N PHE A 101 -9.94 4.51 11.27
CA PHE A 101 -10.74 5.40 10.43
C PHE A 101 -11.28 4.67 9.19
N MET A 102 -10.42 3.91 8.51
CA MET A 102 -10.81 3.10 7.36
C MET A 102 -11.89 2.06 7.73
N LEU A 103 -11.72 1.35 8.85
CA LEU A 103 -12.69 0.38 9.34
C LEU A 103 -14.02 1.05 9.74
N GLY A 104 -13.95 2.23 10.36
CA GLY A 104 -15.12 3.03 10.71
C GLY A 104 -15.92 3.47 9.48
N LEU A 105 -15.24 4.01 8.47
CA LEU A 105 -15.86 4.39 7.19
C LEU A 105 -16.45 3.18 6.47
N TYR A 106 -15.69 2.08 6.37
CA TYR A 106 -16.19 0.82 5.80
C TYR A 106 -17.47 0.36 6.49
N SER A 107 -17.46 0.33 7.82
CA SER A 107 -18.60 -0.12 8.62
C SER A 107 -19.82 0.79 8.43
N LEU A 108 -19.61 2.11 8.35
CA LEU A 108 -20.67 3.08 8.09
C LEU A 108 -21.29 2.87 6.70
N VAL A 109 -20.46 2.74 5.66
CA VAL A 109 -20.92 2.58 4.28
C VAL A 109 -21.72 1.28 4.11
N VAL A 110 -21.25 0.18 4.71
CA VAL A 110 -21.98 -1.09 4.71
C VAL A 110 -23.28 -0.99 5.53
N LYS A 111 -23.27 -0.29 6.66
CA LYS A 111 -24.47 -0.04 7.47
C LYS A 111 -25.54 0.77 6.72
N LEU A 112 -25.11 1.67 5.82
CA LEU A 112 -26.00 2.44 4.93
C LEU A 112 -26.54 1.60 3.74
N GLY A 113 -26.19 0.31 3.66
CA GLY A 113 -26.72 -0.62 2.67
C GLY A 113 -25.93 -0.70 1.37
N ALA A 114 -24.72 -0.13 1.31
CA ALA A 114 -23.89 -0.22 0.11
C ALA A 114 -23.43 -1.67 -0.15
N PRO A 115 -23.50 -2.17 -1.40
CA PRO A 115 -22.99 -3.49 -1.74
C PRO A 115 -21.48 -3.60 -1.48
N VAL A 116 -21.04 -4.68 -0.81
CA VAL A 116 -19.62 -4.91 -0.47
C VAL A 116 -18.73 -4.91 -1.72
N VAL A 117 -19.23 -5.43 -2.84
CA VAL A 117 -18.54 -5.39 -4.14
C VAL A 117 -18.29 -3.95 -4.59
N ALA A 118 -19.28 -3.06 -4.47
CA ALA A 118 -19.13 -1.66 -4.84
C ALA A 118 -18.11 -0.93 -3.94
N VAL A 119 -18.10 -1.26 -2.64
CA VAL A 119 -17.12 -0.73 -1.69
C VAL A 119 -15.71 -1.19 -2.06
N GLY A 120 -15.51 -2.47 -2.37
CA GLY A 120 -14.21 -3.03 -2.76
C GLY A 120 -13.70 -2.47 -4.08
N VAL A 121 -14.56 -2.36 -5.10
CA VAL A 121 -14.24 -1.72 -6.38
C VAL A 121 -13.87 -0.25 -6.18
N GLY A 122 -14.70 0.51 -5.46
CA GLY A 122 -14.47 1.91 -5.18
C GLY A 122 -13.16 2.15 -4.42
N PHE A 123 -12.88 1.35 -3.40
CA PHE A 123 -11.62 1.41 -2.67
C PHE A 123 -10.42 1.12 -3.58
N GLY A 124 -10.46 0.04 -4.37
CA GLY A 124 -9.36 -0.33 -5.27
C GLY A 124 -9.06 0.76 -6.30
N VAL A 125 -10.09 1.37 -6.88
CA VAL A 125 -9.95 2.47 -7.85
C VAL A 125 -9.37 3.72 -7.19
N VAL A 126 -9.94 4.17 -6.07
CA VAL A 126 -9.46 5.37 -5.35
C VAL A 126 -8.02 5.18 -4.90
N PHE A 127 -7.68 4.01 -4.35
CA PHE A 127 -6.33 3.68 -3.92
C PHE A 127 -5.34 3.69 -5.10
N ALA A 128 -5.68 3.02 -6.21
CA ALA A 128 -4.84 3.00 -7.40
C ALA A 128 -4.58 4.41 -7.95
N LEU A 129 -5.64 5.24 -8.05
CA LEU A 129 -5.53 6.62 -8.51
C LEU A 129 -4.68 7.47 -7.56
N ALA A 130 -4.87 7.35 -6.25
CA ALA A 130 -4.08 8.09 -5.27
C ALA A 130 -2.58 7.79 -5.40
N ILE A 131 -2.20 6.50 -5.50
CA ILE A 131 -0.79 6.13 -5.68
C ILE A 131 -0.27 6.55 -7.06
N ALA A 132 -1.07 6.44 -8.12
CA ALA A 132 -0.68 6.87 -9.47
C ALA A 132 -0.42 8.37 -9.54
N LEU A 133 -1.27 9.19 -8.90
CA LEU A 133 -1.10 10.63 -8.79
C LEU A 133 0.16 10.99 -7.99
N LEU A 134 0.37 10.34 -6.84
CA LEU A 134 1.59 10.52 -6.04
C LEU A 134 2.85 10.16 -6.84
N TRP A 135 2.81 9.05 -7.57
CA TRP A 135 3.92 8.60 -8.39
C TRP A 135 4.21 9.58 -9.53
N GLY A 136 3.17 10.04 -10.24
CA GLY A 136 3.28 11.06 -11.27
C GLY A 136 3.82 12.40 -10.75
N TRP A 137 3.37 12.85 -9.58
CA TRP A 137 3.85 14.08 -8.94
C TRP A 137 5.34 13.97 -8.56
N GLN A 138 5.75 12.86 -7.95
CA GLN A 138 7.15 12.62 -7.61
C GLN A 138 8.07 12.51 -8.84
N TRP A 139 7.55 12.05 -9.97
CA TRP A 139 8.29 12.01 -11.22
C TRP A 139 8.46 13.42 -11.82
N ARG A 140 7.41 14.25 -11.78
CA ARG A 140 7.47 15.66 -12.21
C ARG A 140 8.49 16.46 -11.41
N GLN A 141 8.52 16.32 -10.09
CA GLN A 141 9.50 17.03 -9.24
C GLN A 141 10.95 16.67 -9.57
N GLN A 142 11.22 15.39 -9.87
CA GLN A 142 12.57 14.96 -10.26
C GLN A 142 13.01 15.57 -11.59
N ARG A 143 12.09 15.64 -12.56
CA ARG A 143 12.35 16.30 -13.85
C ARG A 143 12.59 17.80 -13.73
N GLN A 144 11.98 18.47 -12.75
CA GLN A 144 12.23 19.89 -12.48
C GLN A 144 13.60 20.11 -11.84
N LYS A 145 14.00 19.28 -10.85
CA LYS A 145 15.33 19.34 -10.23
C LYS A 145 16.49 19.06 -11.18
N THR A 146 16.28 18.32 -12.26
CA THR A 146 17.31 18.08 -13.29
C THR A 146 17.39 19.18 -14.36
N ARG A 147 16.43 20.13 -14.40
CA ARG A 147 16.38 21.21 -15.39
C ARG A 147 16.92 22.56 -14.90
N GLN A 148 17.26 22.70 -13.62
CA GLN A 148 17.99 23.84 -13.07
C GLN A 148 19.36 23.35 -12.55
N PRO A 149 20.43 23.39 -13.36
CA PRO A 149 21.78 23.43 -12.81
C PRO A 149 21.98 24.80 -12.15
N GLU A 150 22.60 24.81 -10.97
CA GLU A 150 22.84 26.00 -10.12
C GLU A 150 23.50 27.16 -10.86
#